data_AF-A0A7K0TQE3-F1
#
_entry.id   AF-A0A7K0TQE3-F1
#
_cell.length_a   1.000
_cell.length_b   1.000
_cell.length_c   1.000
_cell.angle_alpha   90.00
_cell.angle_beta   90.00
_cell.angle_gamma   90.00
#
_symmetry.space_group_name_H-M   'P 1'
#
loop_
_entity.id
_entity.type
_entity.pdbx_description
1 polymer ?
#
loop_
_entity_poly.entity_id
_entity_poly.type
_entity_poly.pdbx_seq_one_letter_code
_entity_poly.pdbx_strand_id
1 'polypeptide(L)' 'QDQGRTLRDVSAAAAVSLGYLSEVERGQKEASSELLAAICGALDVPLSAVLSSVSSNMAEAETGDFDTRISAFVL' A
#
# COMPACT_ATOMS: atom_id res chain seq x y z
N GLN A 1 10.43 -2.07 7.08
CA GLN A 1 11.74 -2.37 6.47
C GLN A 1 12.25 -1.04 5.94
N ASP A 2 13.14 -0.37 6.66
CA ASP A 2 13.70 0.90 6.19
C ASP A 2 14.90 0.60 5.29
N GLN A 3 14.72 0.80 3.98
CA GLN A 3 15.81 0.70 3.00
C GLN A 3 16.84 1.84 3.14
N GLY A 4 16.74 2.68 4.18
CA GLY A 4 17.55 3.88 4.37
C GLY A 4 17.32 4.96 3.31
N ARG A 5 16.24 4.85 2.52
CA ARG A 5 15.90 5.76 1.43
C ARG A 5 14.88 6.78 1.90
N THR A 6 15.06 8.01 1.46
CA THR A 6 14.09 9.07 1.73
C THR A 6 12.97 9.04 0.69
N LEU A 7 11.80 9.61 1.03
CA LEU A 7 10.73 9.86 0.06
C LEU A 7 11.21 10.64 -1.17
N ARG A 8 12.21 11.52 -1.02
CA ARG A 8 12.83 12.24 -2.14
C ARG A 8 13.49 11.27 -3.11
N ASP A 9 14.29 10.33 -2.60
CA ASP A 9 15.00 9.34 -3.43
C ASP A 9 14.03 8.43 -4.19
N VAL A 10 12.92 8.03 -3.55
CA VAL A 10 11.89 7.20 -4.17
C VAL A 10 11.11 7.99 -5.21
N SER A 11 10.70 9.22 -4.89
CA SER A 11 9.96 10.08 -5.83
C SER A 11 10.77 10.37 -7.10
N ALA A 12 12.07 10.63 -6.96
CA ALA A 12 12.97 10.85 -8.08
C ALA A 12 13.10 9.60 -8.97
N ALA A 13 13.29 8.42 -8.36
CA ALA A 13 13.41 7.15 -9.07
C ALA A 13 12.10 6.73 -9.77
N ALA A 14 10.94 7.01 -9.16
CA ALA A 14 9.63 6.71 -9.74
C ALA A 14 9.12 7.78 -10.73
N ALA A 15 9.90 8.84 -10.97
CA ALA A 15 9.52 9.98 -11.83
C ALA A 15 8.20 10.65 -11.42
N VAL A 16 7.93 10.73 -10.12
CA VAL A 16 6.76 11.40 -9.54
C VAL A 16 7.18 12.55 -8.64
N SER A 17 6.27 13.49 -8.37
CA SER A 17 6.58 14.57 -7.43
C SER A 17 6.62 14.05 -5.99
N LEU A 18 7.52 14.62 -5.17
CA LEU A 18 7.59 14.33 -3.73
C LEU A 18 6.26 14.55 -3.03
N GLY A 19 5.54 15.62 -3.38
CA GLY A 19 4.23 15.94 -2.80
C GLY A 19 3.19 14.86 -3.10
N TYR A 20 3.13 14.40 -4.36
CA TYR A 20 2.23 13.32 -4.76
C TYR A 20 2.54 12.02 -4.00
N LEU A 21 3.82 11.61 -3.94
CA LEU A 21 4.21 10.40 -3.22
C LEU A 21 3.91 10.50 -1.71
N SER A 22 4.07 11.70 -1.12
CA SER A 22 3.72 11.94 0.28
C SER A 22 2.21 11.87 0.55
N GLU A 23 1.37 12.30 -0.39
CA GLU A 23 -0.09 12.12 -0.27
C GLU A 23 -0.48 10.64 -0.39
N VAL A 24 0.16 9.90 -1.29
CA VAL A 24 -0.05 8.44 -1.45
C VAL A 24 0.34 7.68 -0.18
N GLU A 25 1.50 7.99 0.43
CA GLU A 25 1.94 7.35 1.69
C GLU A 25 0.93 7.54 2.83
N ARG A 26 0.25 8.68 2.87
CA ARG A 26 -0.79 9.01 3.86
C ARG A 26 -2.17 8.46 3.49
N GLY A 27 -2.30 7.73 2.39
CA GLY A 27 -3.58 7.21 1.88
C GLY A 27 -4.53 8.30 1.36
N GLN A 28 -4.02 9.50 1.06
CA GLN A 28 -4.84 10.63 0.59
C GLN A 28 -5.03 10.62 -0.93
N LYS A 29 -4.18 9.88 -1.65
CA LYS A 29 -4.28 9.71 -3.10
C LYS A 29 -4.16 8.25 -3.49
N GLU A 30 -4.96 7.88 -4.48
CA GLU A 30 -4.85 6.60 -5.17
C GLU A 30 -3.81 6.72 -6.28
N ALA A 31 -2.86 5.80 -6.30
CA ALA A 31 -1.90 5.65 -7.39
C ALA A 31 -2.55 4.85 -8.52
N SER A 32 -2.36 5.27 -9.77
CA SER A 32 -2.70 4.42 -10.92
C SER A 32 -1.83 3.15 -10.91
N SER A 33 -2.26 2.10 -11.62
CA SER A 33 -1.50 0.86 -11.75
C SER A 33 -0.08 1.09 -12.30
N GLU A 34 0.08 2.03 -13.24
CA GLU A 34 1.38 2.42 -13.79
C GLU A 34 2.27 3.09 -12.75
N LEU A 35 1.71 4.01 -11.94
CA LEU A 35 2.45 4.69 -10.88
C LEU A 35 2.81 3.75 -9.74
N LEU A 36 1.90 2.84 -9.38
CA LEU A 36 2.16 1.78 -8.40
C LEU A 36 3.34 0.91 -8.86
N ALA A 37 3.36 0.50 -10.12
CA ALA A 37 4.47 -0.25 -10.70
C ALA A 37 5.78 0.54 -10.68
N ALA A 38 5.75 1.85 -11.01
CA ALA A 38 6.92 2.72 -10.96
C ALA A 38 7.47 2.88 -9.53
N ILE A 39 6.59 3.03 -8.53
CA ILE A 39 6.98 3.12 -7.11
C ILE A 39 7.56 1.78 -6.63
N CYS A 40 6.96 0.65 -6.98
CA CYS A 40 7.47 -0.69 -6.64
C CYS A 40 8.86 -0.92 -7.25
N GLY A 41 9.04 -0.58 -8.52
CA GLY A 41 10.35 -0.64 -9.19
C GLY A 41 11.36 0.31 -8.55
N ALA A 42 10.94 1.52 -8.20
CA ALA A 42 11.78 2.47 -7.48
C ALA A 42 12.20 1.95 -6.12
N LEU A 43 11.39 1.13 -5.42
CA LEU A 43 11.70 0.52 -4.13
C LEU A 43 12.38 -0.86 -4.24
N ASP A 44 12.64 -1.36 -5.45
CA ASP A 44 13.14 -2.73 -5.68
C ASP A 44 12.28 -3.80 -4.98
N VAL A 45 10.96 -3.60 -4.98
CA VAL A 45 9.99 -4.54 -4.42
C VAL A 45 9.13 -5.11 -5.55
N PRO A 46 9.00 -6.44 -5.68
CA PRO A 46 8.12 -7.02 -6.69
C PRO A 46 6.66 -6.69 -6.39
N LEU A 47 5.94 -6.20 -7.41
CA LEU A 47 4.53 -5.82 -7.29
C LEU A 47 3.65 -6.97 -6.76
N SER A 48 3.96 -8.21 -7.14
CA SER A 48 3.26 -9.40 -6.63
C SER A 48 3.34 -9.53 -5.11
N ALA A 49 4.49 -9.24 -4.50
CA ALA A 49 4.65 -9.31 -3.04
C ALA A 49 3.83 -8.23 -2.34
N VAL A 50 3.78 -7.01 -2.90
CA VAL A 50 2.93 -5.93 -2.38
C VAL A 50 1.46 -6.35 -2.43
N LEU A 51 0.99 -6.85 -3.58
CA LEU A 51 -0.38 -7.30 -3.74
C LEU A 51 -0.73 -8.48 -2.83
N SER A 52 0.17 -9.45 -2.67
CA SER A 52 -0.02 -10.55 -1.71
C SER A 52 -0.15 -10.04 -0.28
N SER A 53 0.68 -9.07 0.15
CA SER A 53 0.55 -8.46 1.47
C SER A 53 -0.77 -7.72 1.64
N VAL A 54 -1.22 -6.99 0.61
CA VAL A 54 -2.53 -6.31 0.63
C VAL A 54 -3.65 -7.33 0.73
N SER A 55 -3.60 -8.43 -0.02
CA SER A 55 -4.59 -9.51 0.06
C SER A 55 -4.63 -10.15 1.45
N SER A 56 -3.49 -10.40 2.08
CA SER A 56 -3.43 -10.91 3.46
C SER A 56 -4.05 -9.92 4.45
N ASN A 57 -3.70 -8.64 4.36
CA ASN A 57 -4.28 -7.60 5.22
C ASN A 57 -5.80 -7.47 5.02
N MET A 58 -6.28 -7.58 3.78
CA MET A 58 -7.71 -7.60 3.48
C MET A 58 -8.40 -8.82 4.11
N ALA A 59 -7.84 -10.02 3.98
CA ALA A 59 -8.40 -11.22 4.58
C ALA A 59 -8.48 -11.15 6.12
N GLU A 60 -7.46 -10.55 6.76
CA GLU A 60 -7.48 -10.29 8.20
C GLU A 60 -8.56 -9.27 8.59
N ALA A 61 -8.68 -8.17 7.84
CA ALA A 61 -9.71 -7.17 8.06
C ALA A 61 -11.13 -7.74 7.85
N GLU A 62 -11.32 -8.58 6.84
CA GLU A 62 -12.57 -9.30 6.61
C GLU A 62 -12.87 -10.24 7.76
N THR A 63 -11.89 -11.00 8.25
CA THR A 63 -12.09 -11.91 9.40
C THR A 63 -12.54 -11.16 10.65
N GLY A 64 -11.99 -9.98 10.93
CA GLY A 64 -12.40 -9.13 12.05
C GLY A 64 -13.78 -8.48 11.88
N ASP A 65 -14.16 -8.10 10.66
CA ASP A 65 -15.52 -7.62 10.35
C ASP A 65 -16.55 -8.76 10.42
N PHE A 66 -16.19 -9.98 9.98
CA PHE A 66 -17.02 -11.17 10.11
C PHE A 66 -17.24 -11.56 11.58
N ASP A 67 -16.21 -11.53 12.42
CA ASP A 67 -16.32 -11.86 13.86
C ASP A 67 -17.23 -10.85 14.60
N THR A 68 -17.10 -9.56 14.25
CA THR A 68 -17.95 -8.49 14.79
C THR A 68 -19.41 -8.64 14.34
N ARG A 69 -19.64 -8.97 13.06
CA ARG A 69 -21.00 -9.12 12.50
C ARG A 69 -21.71 -10.40 12.93
N ILE A 70 -21.01 -11.51 13.09
CA ILE A 70 -21.59 -12.76 13.61
C ILE A 70 -21.96 -12.57 15.09
N SER A 71 -21.10 -11.94 15.89
CA SER A 71 -21.41 -11.60 17.28
C SER A 71 -22.63 -10.70 17.42
N ALA A 72 -22.85 -9.78 16.47
CA ALA A 72 -24.02 -8.91 16.42
C ALA A 72 -25.32 -9.61 15.93
N PHE A 73 -25.23 -10.82 15.37
CA PHE A 73 -26.37 -11.57 14.85
C PHE A 73 -26.79 -12.75 15.75
N VAL A 74 -25.93 -13.14 16.71
CA VAL A 74 -26.15 -14.29 17.62
C VAL A 74 -26.56 -13.85 19.04
N LEU A 75 -26.71 -12.54 19.29
CA LEU A 75 -27.29 -11.94 20.51
C LEU A 75 -28.62 -11.24 20.19
#